data_AF-A0A9X4ALY8-F1
#
_entry.id   AF-A0A9X4ALY8-F1
#
_cell.length_a   1.000
_cell.length_b   1.000
_cell.length_c   1.000
_cell.angle_alpha   90.00
_cell.angle_beta   90.00
_cell.angle_gamma   90.00
#
_symmetry.space_group_name_H-M   'P 1'
#
loop_
_entity.id
_entity.type
_entity.pdbx_description
1 polymer ?
#
loop_
_entity_poly.entity_id
_entity_poly.type
_entity_poly.pdbx_seq_one_letter_code
_entity_poly.pdbx_strand_id
1 'polypeptide(L)'
;MDSALPGFGSAFLAIALFFFCFMTVMSNYYKAETNLAFLNRNRGTKMVWPKHVLKVVLLAMVLYGSVQTGEMAWALGDLGMGTMAWLNFVAILLLTKPALKVLKDYEKQKKEGKDPVFNPADIGLEDADFWENEFLGPETDKKQSISS
;
A
#
# COMPACT_ATOMS: atom_id res chain seq x y z
N MET A 1 36.36 -4.31 -2.02
CA MET A 1 35.88 -3.27 -2.98
C MET A 1 37.01 -2.35 -3.44
N ASP A 2 38.23 -2.51 -2.92
CA ASP A 2 39.45 -1.79 -3.35
C ASP A 2 39.99 -2.17 -4.74
N SER A 3 39.36 -3.12 -5.45
CA SER A 3 39.85 -3.59 -6.76
C SER A 3 39.19 -2.90 -7.97
N ALA A 4 38.13 -2.11 -7.78
CA ALA A 4 37.42 -1.49 -8.92
C ALA A 4 37.77 0.00 -9.12
N LEU A 5 37.92 0.79 -8.04
CA LEU A 5 38.30 2.22 -8.09
C LEU A 5 39.00 2.63 -6.78
N PRO A 6 40.35 2.72 -6.74
CA PRO A 6 41.08 3.12 -5.54
C PRO A 6 40.70 4.56 -5.13
N GLY A 7 40.34 4.78 -3.87
CA GLY A 7 40.14 6.13 -3.28
C GLY A 7 38.82 6.84 -3.59
N PHE A 8 38.13 6.53 -4.69
CA PHE A 8 36.87 7.21 -5.07
C PHE A 8 35.59 6.42 -4.70
N GLY A 9 35.69 5.10 -4.52
CA GLY A 9 34.52 4.24 -4.30
C GLY A 9 33.74 4.55 -3.01
N SER A 10 34.43 4.87 -1.91
CA SER A 10 33.79 5.17 -0.63
C SER A 10 33.01 6.49 -0.63
N ALA A 11 33.58 7.54 -1.21
CA ALA A 11 32.91 8.85 -1.33
C ALA A 11 31.69 8.77 -2.27
N PHE A 12 31.81 8.08 -3.40
CA PHE A 12 30.68 7.85 -4.31
C PHE A 12 29.56 7.05 -3.65
N LEU A 13 29.90 5.96 -2.95
CA LEU A 13 28.92 5.16 -2.21
C LEU A 13 28.22 5.98 -1.13
N ALA A 14 28.94 6.83 -0.39
CA ALA A 14 28.34 7.69 0.63
C ALA A 14 27.31 8.65 0.01
N ILE A 15 27.62 9.29 -1.12
CA ILE A 15 26.69 10.18 -1.83
C ILE A 15 25.48 9.41 -2.35
N ALA A 16 25.70 8.25 -2.98
CA ALA A 16 24.62 7.42 -3.50
C ALA A 16 23.68 6.92 -2.38
N LEU A 17 24.25 6.44 -1.26
CA LEU A 17 23.50 6.00 -0.09
C LEU A 17 22.73 7.16 0.57
N PHE A 18 23.32 8.36 0.59
CA PHE A 18 22.63 9.56 1.09
C PHE A 18 21.37 9.86 0.28
N PHE A 19 21.48 9.94 -1.05
CA PHE A 19 20.31 10.20 -1.91
C PHE A 19 19.29 9.06 -1.86
N PHE A 20 19.75 7.81 -1.81
CA PHE A 20 18.89 6.65 -1.66
C PHE A 20 18.07 6.73 -0.36
N CYS A 21 18.75 6.88 0.77
CA CYS A 21 18.10 7.00 2.08
C CYS A 21 17.16 8.21 2.14
N PHE A 22 17.60 9.37 1.63
CA PHE A 22 16.79 10.58 1.57
C PHE A 22 15.48 10.36 0.80
N MET A 23 15.56 9.79 -0.40
CA MET A 23 14.37 9.50 -1.21
C MET A 23 13.47 8.45 -0.53
N THR A 24 14.05 7.42 0.09
CA THR A 24 13.29 6.41 0.84
C THR A 24 12.54 7.02 2.02
N VAL A 25 13.19 7.86 2.83
CA VAL A 25 12.56 8.57 3.95
C VAL A 25 11.42 9.45 3.46
N MET A 26 11.64 10.20 2.37
CA MET A 26 10.62 11.06 1.79
C MET A 26 9.41 10.25 1.28
N SER A 27 9.65 9.14 0.58
CA SER A 27 8.58 8.26 0.10
C SER A 27 7.75 7.68 1.25
N ASN A 28 8.42 7.23 2.33
CA ASN A 28 7.74 6.70 3.51
C ASN A 28 6.94 7.78 4.25
N TYR A 29 7.46 9.01 4.34
CA TYR A 29 6.72 10.14 4.90
C TYR A 29 5.43 10.42 4.10
N TYR A 30 5.49 10.44 2.77
CA TYR A 30 4.30 10.64 1.95
C TYR A 30 3.27 9.52 2.12
N LYS A 31 3.72 8.25 2.15
CA LYS A 31 2.83 7.11 2.41
C LYS A 31 2.15 7.24 3.78
N ALA A 32 2.91 7.60 4.81
CA ALA A 32 2.39 7.79 6.15
C ALA A 32 1.42 8.98 6.24
N GLU A 33 1.71 10.10 5.56
CA GLU A 33 0.80 11.25 5.50
C GLU A 33 -0.52 10.89 4.81
N THR A 34 -0.48 10.14 3.69
CA THR A 34 -1.69 9.68 2.99
C THR A 34 -2.49 8.70 3.85
N ASN A 35 -1.86 7.72 4.49
CA ASN A 35 -2.54 6.78 5.39
C ASN A 35 -3.16 7.52 6.59
N LEU A 36 -2.46 8.51 7.13
CA LEU A 36 -2.96 9.34 8.22
C LEU A 36 -4.11 10.24 7.77
N ALA A 37 -4.04 10.80 6.56
CA ALA A 37 -5.13 11.57 5.97
C ALA A 37 -6.37 10.71 5.74
N PHE A 38 -6.21 9.46 5.28
CA PHE A 38 -7.30 8.50 5.14
C PHE A 38 -7.95 8.19 6.50
N LEU A 39 -7.15 7.89 7.53
CA LEU A 39 -7.65 7.62 8.88
C LEU A 39 -8.36 8.85 9.48
N ASN A 40 -7.83 10.05 9.22
CA ASN A 40 -8.40 11.31 9.71
C ASN A 40 -9.65 11.72 8.91
N ARG A 41 -9.81 11.29 7.65
CA ARG A 41 -11.04 11.50 6.86
C ARG A 41 -12.22 10.71 7.43
N ASN A 42 -11.96 9.53 7.99
CA ASN A 42 -12.99 8.67 8.60
C ASN A 42 -13.34 9.06 10.06
N ARG A 43 -12.63 10.04 10.64
CA ARG A 43 -12.98 10.66 11.92
C ARG A 43 -13.64 12.01 11.66
N GLY A 44 -14.81 12.27 12.24
CA GLY A 44 -15.57 13.52 12.07
C GLY A 44 -14.86 14.81 12.54
N THR A 45 -13.61 14.74 13.00
CA THR A 45 -12.82 15.87 13.50
C THR A 45 -11.48 15.92 12.77
N LYS A 46 -11.25 16.98 11.98
CA LYS A 46 -9.98 17.20 11.27
C LYS A 46 -8.86 17.56 12.26
N MET A 47 -8.21 16.56 12.84
CA MET A 47 -7.06 16.79 13.70
C MET A 47 -5.83 17.13 12.85
N VAL A 48 -5.27 18.33 13.03
CA VAL A 48 -4.06 18.82 12.31
C VAL A 48 -2.77 18.35 13.00
N TRP A 49 -2.84 18.12 14.33
CA TRP A 49 -1.73 17.67 15.18
C TRP A 49 -1.02 16.37 14.75
N PRO A 50 -1.70 15.34 14.20
CA PRO A 50 -1.07 14.08 13.82
C PRO A 50 0.03 14.23 12.75
N LYS A 51 -0.08 15.22 11.85
CA LYS A 51 0.97 15.50 10.86
C LYS A 51 2.26 16.00 11.50
N HIS A 52 2.15 16.81 12.55
CA HIS A 52 3.30 17.32 13.29
C HIS A 52 3.98 16.20 14.08
N VAL A 53 3.19 15.32 14.71
CA VAL A 53 3.71 14.13 15.39
C VAL A 53 4.47 13.24 14.42
N LEU A 54 3.92 12.98 13.22
CA LEU A 54 4.59 12.17 12.20
C LEU A 54 5.97 12.74 11.82
N LYS A 55 6.06 14.06 11.62
CA LYS A 55 7.34 14.73 11.32
C LYS A 55 8.34 14.60 12.48
N VAL A 56 7.91 14.82 13.72
CA VAL A 56 8.76 14.72 14.91
C VAL A 56 9.27 13.29 15.10
N VAL A 57 8.40 12.28 14.98
CA VAL A 57 8.77 10.86 15.08
C VAL A 57 9.73 10.46 13.97
N LEU A 58 9.48 10.91 12.73
CA LEU A 58 10.38 10.63 11.60
C LEU A 58 11.78 11.19 11.84
N LEU A 59 11.88 12.46 12.26
CA LEU A 59 13.16 13.10 12.57
C LEU A 59 13.87 12.40 13.73
N ALA A 60 13.13 12.04 14.78
CA ALA A 60 13.68 11.29 15.91
C ALA A 60 14.21 9.92 15.48
N MET A 61 13.49 9.19 14.62
CA MET A 61 13.92 7.89 14.09
C MET A 61 15.15 7.99 13.19
N VAL A 62 15.25 9.04 12.36
CA VAL A 62 16.45 9.26 11.52
C VAL A 62 17.68 9.55 12.38
N LEU A 63 17.54 10.41 13.40
CA LEU A 63 18.61 10.70 14.35
C LEU A 63 19.00 9.45 15.14
N TYR A 64 18.01 8.71 15.64
CA TYR A 64 18.23 7.46 16.37
C TYR A 64 18.94 6.41 15.49
N GLY A 65 18.50 6.27 14.23
CA GLY A 65 19.11 5.37 13.26
C GLY A 65 20.56 5.70 12.92
N SER A 66 20.97 6.97 12.98
CA SER A 66 22.38 7.36 12.76
C SER A 66 23.34 6.95 13.88
N VAL A 67 22.82 6.68 15.08
CA VAL A 67 23.62 6.31 16.26
C VAL A 67 23.60 4.80 16.49
N GLN A 68 22.70 4.07 15.84
CA GLN A 68 22.50 2.64 16.06
C GLN A 68 23.52 1.77 15.29
N THR A 69 23.89 0.64 15.88
CA THR A 69 24.77 -0.36 15.25
C THR A 69 24.10 -1.06 14.08
N GLY A 70 24.91 -1.54 13.12
CA GLY A 70 24.42 -2.29 11.95
C GLY A 70 23.61 -3.53 12.32
N GLU A 71 23.98 -4.26 13.38
CA GLU A 71 23.26 -5.45 13.85
C GLU A 71 21.82 -5.15 14.28
N MET A 72 21.60 -4.05 15.02
CA MET A 72 20.26 -3.64 15.39
C MET A 72 19.45 -3.17 14.18
N ALA A 73 20.09 -2.53 13.18
CA ALA A 73 19.42 -2.15 11.95
C ALA A 73 18.92 -3.39 11.17
N TRP A 74 19.73 -4.44 11.11
CA TRP A 74 19.34 -5.72 10.53
C TRP A 74 18.20 -6.39 11.32
N ALA A 75 18.31 -6.46 12.65
CA ALA A 75 17.26 -7.05 13.49
C ALA A 75 15.91 -6.29 13.39
N LEU A 76 15.94 -4.96 13.31
CA LEU A 76 14.75 -4.15 13.10
C LEU A 76 14.15 -4.36 11.70
N GLY A 77 15.01 -4.53 10.70
CA GLY A 77 14.62 -4.90 9.34
C GLY A 77 13.90 -6.25 9.29
N ASP A 78 14.47 -7.28 9.93
CA ASP A 78 13.87 -8.61 9.99
C ASP A 78 12.53 -8.61 10.72
N LEU A 79 12.41 -7.85 11.82
CA LEU A 79 11.14 -7.65 12.52
C LEU A 79 10.11 -6.95 11.63
N GLY A 80 10.52 -5.91 10.90
CA GLY A 80 9.67 -5.18 9.96
C GLY A 80 9.16 -6.07 8.82
N MET A 81 10.04 -6.85 8.19
CA MET A 81 9.65 -7.80 7.16
C MET A 81 8.76 -8.91 7.71
N GLY A 82 9.08 -9.45 8.88
CA GLY A 82 8.27 -10.49 9.54
C GLY A 82 6.86 -10.02 9.87
N THR A 83 6.71 -8.81 10.41
CA THR A 83 5.39 -8.22 10.70
C THR A 83 4.56 -7.98 9.44
N MET A 84 5.18 -7.46 8.36
CA MET A 84 4.49 -7.29 7.07
C MET A 84 4.03 -8.63 6.49
N ALA A 85 4.89 -9.65 6.53
CA ALA A 85 4.56 -10.99 6.07
C ALA A 85 3.42 -11.60 6.88
N TRP A 86 3.45 -11.46 8.21
CA TRP A 86 2.42 -11.99 9.09
C TRP A 86 1.06 -11.31 8.88
N LEU A 87 1.04 -9.98 8.78
CA LEU A 87 -0.20 -9.23 8.51
C LEU A 87 -0.80 -9.61 7.15
N ASN A 88 0.03 -9.72 6.11
CA ASN A 88 -0.42 -10.16 4.79
C ASN A 88 -0.95 -11.59 4.81
N PHE A 89 -0.28 -12.50 5.53
CA PHE A 89 -0.75 -13.87 5.67
C PHE A 89 -2.13 -13.95 6.33
N VAL A 90 -2.33 -13.23 7.44
CA VAL A 90 -3.63 -13.15 8.11
C VAL A 90 -4.69 -12.52 7.19
N ALA A 91 -4.36 -11.45 6.47
CA ALA A 91 -5.28 -10.81 5.52
C ALA A 91 -5.70 -11.76 4.40
N ILE A 92 -4.76 -12.53 3.83
CA ILE A 92 -5.06 -13.56 2.81
C ILE A 92 -6.01 -14.61 3.38
N LEU A 93 -5.78 -15.09 4.60
CA LEU A 93 -6.66 -16.08 5.23
C LEU A 93 -8.09 -15.55 5.41
N LEU A 94 -8.25 -14.30 5.85
CA LEU A 94 -9.56 -13.67 6.01
C LEU A 94 -10.26 -13.42 4.65
N LEU A 95 -9.49 -12.98 3.65
CA LEU A 95 -9.99 -12.69 2.30
C LEU A 95 -10.20 -13.93 1.44
N THR A 96 -9.71 -15.10 1.85
CA THR A 96 -9.81 -16.34 1.06
C THR A 96 -11.26 -16.67 0.70
N LYS A 97 -12.20 -16.53 1.65
CA LYS A 97 -13.62 -16.83 1.40
C LYS A 97 -14.25 -15.93 0.34
N PRO A 98 -14.22 -14.58 0.47
CA PRO A 98 -14.77 -13.71 -0.58
C PRO A 98 -13.98 -13.81 -1.89
N ALA A 99 -12.65 -13.90 -1.85
CA ALA A 99 -11.82 -14.03 -3.05
C ALA A 99 -12.17 -15.28 -3.88
N LEU A 100 -12.40 -16.43 -3.23
CA LEU A 100 -12.84 -17.65 -3.91
C LEU A 100 -14.26 -17.53 -4.50
N LYS A 101 -15.17 -16.79 -3.86
CA LYS A 101 -16.50 -16.52 -4.42
C LYS A 101 -16.39 -15.69 -5.70
N VAL A 102 -15.62 -14.60 -5.65
CA VAL A 102 -15.35 -13.73 -6.80
C VAL A 102 -14.68 -14.51 -7.93
N LEU A 103 -13.70 -15.35 -7.62
CA LEU A 103 -13.00 -16.16 -8.62
C LEU A 103 -13.93 -17.17 -9.30
N LYS A 104 -14.80 -17.84 -8.54
CA LYS A 104 -15.77 -18.79 -9.11
C LYS A 104 -16.76 -18.11 -10.06
N ASP A 105 -17.21 -16.91 -9.71
CA ASP A 105 -18.09 -16.12 -10.56
C ASP A 105 -17.38 -15.68 -11.84
N TYR A 106 -16.15 -15.16 -11.73
CA TYR A 106 -15.31 -14.84 -12.88
C TYR A 106 -15.10 -16.05 -13.81
N GLU A 107 -14.76 -17.22 -13.26
CA GLU A 107 -14.58 -18.45 -14.05
C GLU A 107 -15.87 -18.91 -14.73
N LYS A 108 -17.02 -18.75 -14.07
CA LYS A 108 -18.34 -19.07 -14.64
C LYS A 108 -18.62 -18.15 -15.83
N GLN A 109 -18.49 -16.84 -15.67
CA GLN A 109 -18.71 -15.87 -16.74
C GLN A 109 -17.77 -16.11 -17.94
N LYS A 110 -16.49 -16.41 -17.66
CA LYS A 110 -15.50 -16.74 -18.69
C LYS A 110 -15.83 -18.03 -19.44
N LYS A 111 -16.33 -19.07 -18.75
CA LYS A 111 -16.77 -20.34 -19.37
C LYS A 111 -18.02 -20.16 -20.23
N GLU A 112 -18.88 -19.22 -19.87
CA GLU A 112 -20.07 -18.83 -20.66
C GLU A 112 -19.72 -18.00 -21.91
N GLY A 113 -18.43 -17.69 -22.14
CA GLY A 113 -17.97 -16.89 -23.28
C GLY A 113 -18.35 -15.41 -23.19
N LYS A 114 -18.75 -14.94 -22.01
CA LYS A 114 -19.07 -13.53 -21.74
C LYS A 114 -17.81 -12.76 -21.38
N ASP A 115 -17.85 -11.44 -21.56
CA ASP A 115 -16.85 -10.54 -20.99
C ASP A 115 -17.13 -10.42 -19.48
N PRO A 116 -16.23 -10.90 -18.59
CA PRO A 116 -16.54 -11.01 -17.17
C PRO A 116 -16.64 -9.64 -16.50
N VAL A 117 -17.82 -9.31 -15.98
CA VAL A 117 -18.09 -8.10 -15.22
C VAL A 117 -18.38 -8.48 -13.78
N PHE A 118 -17.63 -7.90 -12.84
CA PHE A 118 -17.82 -8.18 -11.42
C PHE A 118 -19.06 -7.44 -10.89
N ASN A 119 -20.03 -8.20 -10.37
CA ASN A 119 -21.23 -7.68 -9.71
C ASN A 119 -21.32 -8.25 -8.28
N PRO A 120 -21.22 -7.41 -7.23
CA PRO A 120 -21.26 -7.86 -5.84
C PRO A 120 -22.57 -8.57 -5.45
N ALA A 121 -23.69 -8.15 -6.04
CA ALA A 121 -25.02 -8.69 -5.76
C ALA A 121 -25.16 -10.16 -6.19
N ASP A 122 -24.51 -10.55 -7.29
CA ASP A 122 -24.62 -11.91 -7.86
C ASP A 122 -23.95 -12.98 -6.98
N ILE A 123 -23.04 -12.57 -6.10
CA ILE A 123 -22.32 -13.46 -5.18
C ILE A 123 -22.62 -13.22 -3.69
N GLY A 124 -23.56 -12.31 -3.40
CA GLY A 124 -23.94 -11.91 -2.05
C GLY A 124 -22.74 -11.39 -1.24
N LEU A 125 -21.94 -10.52 -1.85
CA LEU A 125 -20.84 -9.84 -1.17
C LEU A 125 -21.34 -8.50 -0.64
N GLU A 126 -21.31 -8.33 0.69
CA GLU A 126 -21.63 -7.08 1.37
C GLU A 126 -20.39 -6.14 1.39
N ASP A 127 -20.60 -4.84 1.64
CA ASP A 127 -19.55 -3.81 1.73
C ASP A 127 -18.76 -3.53 0.42
N ALA A 128 -19.43 -3.63 -0.73
CA ALA A 128 -18.85 -3.35 -2.04
C ALA A 128 -19.29 -1.98 -2.62
N ASP A 129 -19.33 -0.94 -1.78
CA ASP A 129 -19.93 0.38 -2.07
C ASP A 129 -19.57 0.98 -3.43
N PHE A 130 -18.30 0.90 -3.83
CA PHE A 130 -17.84 1.43 -5.12
C PHE A 130 -18.45 0.66 -6.30
N TRP A 131 -18.57 -0.66 -6.21
CA TRP A 131 -19.13 -1.49 -7.29
C TRP A 131 -20.65 -1.44 -7.32
N GLU A 132 -21.29 -1.13 -6.19
CA GLU A 132 -22.73 -0.96 -6.09
C GLU A 132 -23.21 0.42 -6.54
N ASN A 133 -22.46 1.49 -6.23
CA ASN A 133 -22.94 2.87 -6.39
C ASN A 133 -22.12 3.72 -7.38
N GLU A 134 -20.87 3.36 -7.65
CA GLU A 134 -19.92 4.21 -8.38
C GLU A 134 -19.45 3.59 -9.70
N PHE A 135 -19.48 2.25 -9.81
CA PHE A 135 -19.10 1.53 -11.03
C PHE A 135 -20.21 1.55 -12.08
N LEU A 136 -20.03 2.39 -13.10
CA LEU A 136 -20.82 2.36 -14.32
C LEU A 136 -20.29 1.24 -15.22
N GLY A 137 -20.88 0.06 -15.12
CA GLY A 137 -20.56 -1.05 -16.02
C GLY A 137 -20.91 -0.76 -17.50
N PRO A 138 -20.46 -1.60 -18.45
CA PRO A 138 -20.73 -1.41 -19.87
C PRO A 138 -22.23 -1.47 -20.25
N GLU A 139 -23.09 -2.06 -19.41
CA GLU A 139 -24.55 -2.06 -19.63
C GLU A 139 -25.22 -0.72 -19.27
N THR A 140 -24.70 0.01 -18.27
CA THR A 140 -25.21 1.35 -17.90
C THR A 140 -24.90 2.40 -18.96
N ASP A 141 -23.76 2.29 -19.63
CA ASP A 141 -23.37 3.15 -20.76
C ASP A 141 -24.35 3.01 -21.95
N LYS A 142 -24.78 1.79 -22.27
CA LYS A 142 -25.75 1.53 -23.35
C LYS A 142 -27.15 2.07 -23.04
N LYS A 143 -27.59 2.08 -21.77
CA LYS A 143 -28.89 2.65 -21.39
C LYS A 143 -28.89 4.18 -21.43
N GLN A 144 -27.77 4.82 -21.07
CA GLN A 144 -27.65 6.28 -21.16
C GLN A 144 -27.55 6.77 -22.61
N SER A 145 -26.83 6.06 -23.48
CA SER A 145 -26.67 6.43 -24.90
C SER A 145 -27.94 6.27 -25.74
N ILE A 146 -28.91 5.47 -25.32
CA ILE A 146 -30.20 5.28 -26.00
C ILE A 146 -31.26 6.30 -25.52
N SER A 147 -31.01 6.98 -24.39
CA SER A 147 -31.93 7.99 -23.81
C SER A 147 -31.53 9.45 -24.09
N SER A 148 -30.46 9.68 -24.85
CA SER A 148 -29.98 11.00 -25.31
C SER A 148 -30.23 11.16 -26.81
#